data_AF-A0A9J6ER87-F1
#
_entry.id   AF-A0A9J6ER87-F1
#
_cell.length_a   1.000
_cell.length_b   1.000
_cell.length_c   1.000
_cell.angle_alpha   90.00
_cell.angle_beta   90.00
_cell.angle_gamma   90.00
#
_symmetry.space_group_name_H-M   'P 1'
#
loop_
_entity.id
_entity.type
_entity.pdbx_description
1 polymer ?
#
loop_
_entity_poly.entity_id
_entity_poly.type
_entity_poly.pdbx_seq_one_letter_code
_entity_poly.pdbx_strand_id
1 'polypeptide(L)'
;MAASFVDDLISVRSHRKLNLSELLENLPKQLTKEVLQQLRAAVLECDPELIPQQETAVSSLLVVVLDESSPPARRHLALSVLESLCPQYGLEEMLLPLPPQQLTLFLQALLAQGTDSPHYRALLDKLLSALEDAAVSATVKREVLLYVTRVAEAREDLLSREDVERVFKQLPGWLLDCSLFSSPRLLGVSSVTGPSPSATAVTGSSRFRRSDSAQAVSELDGVVSQETFTVLTSAKFYTGDQWLNGAVFSVLGVWLRRAVALHYTDETLVSASKKYCLYLVDQTHRKPVHPEDFVLQQLCLVEVVRTLDLVCQLDSSQVPEVILVIQRLANSHLLSRVTLGTALLEFFLHHGEFPATLA
;
A
#
# COMPACT_ATOMS: atom_id res chain seq x y z
N MET A 1 -43.90 -26.63 -2.97
CA MET A 1 -43.46 -25.54 -2.08
C MET A 1 -42.06 -25.02 -2.41
N ALA A 2 -41.08 -25.83 -2.81
CA ALA A 2 -39.77 -25.32 -3.22
C ALA A 2 -39.79 -24.56 -4.57
N ALA A 3 -40.63 -24.96 -5.53
CA ALA A 3 -40.70 -24.33 -6.86
C ALA A 3 -41.23 -22.88 -6.84
N SER A 4 -42.25 -22.57 -6.03
CA SER A 4 -42.82 -21.22 -5.95
C SER A 4 -41.88 -20.20 -5.30
N PHE A 5 -41.04 -20.64 -4.36
CA PHE A 5 -40.04 -19.78 -3.72
C PHE A 5 -38.92 -19.39 -4.68
N VAL A 6 -38.53 -20.31 -5.58
CA VAL A 6 -37.52 -20.07 -6.61
C VAL A 6 -38.06 -19.11 -7.67
N ASP A 7 -39.31 -19.26 -8.10
CA ASP A 7 -39.96 -18.34 -9.04
C ASP A 7 -40.13 -16.92 -8.46
N ASP A 8 -40.48 -16.79 -7.18
CA ASP A 8 -40.55 -15.49 -6.50
C ASP A 8 -39.17 -14.82 -6.37
N LEU A 9 -38.12 -15.60 -6.07
CA LEU A 9 -36.73 -15.12 -6.03
C LEU A 9 -36.24 -14.67 -7.41
N ILE A 10 -36.56 -15.42 -8.46
CA ILE A 10 -36.21 -15.08 -9.85
C ILE A 10 -36.97 -13.82 -10.29
N SER A 11 -38.26 -13.70 -9.93
CA SER A 11 -39.08 -12.52 -10.22
C SER A 11 -38.54 -11.27 -9.52
N VAL A 12 -38.23 -11.34 -8.22
CA VAL A 12 -37.68 -10.21 -7.47
C VAL A 12 -36.30 -9.81 -8.01
N ARG A 13 -35.43 -10.77 -8.35
CA ARG A 13 -34.12 -10.51 -8.98
C ARG A 13 -34.26 -9.87 -10.36
N SER A 14 -35.22 -10.33 -11.17
CA SER A 14 -35.57 -9.76 -12.47
C SER A 14 -36.02 -8.30 -12.37
N HIS A 15 -36.90 -7.98 -11.42
CA HIS A 15 -37.40 -6.61 -11.22
C HIS A 15 -36.30 -5.65 -10.76
N ARG A 16 -35.37 -6.11 -9.91
CA ARG A 16 -34.23 -5.28 -9.47
C ARG A 16 -33.23 -5.01 -10.61
N LYS A 17 -32.97 -6.01 -11.46
CA LYS A 17 -32.14 -5.84 -12.67
C LYS A 17 -32.72 -4.79 -13.62
N LEU A 18 -34.03 -4.84 -13.88
CA LEU A 18 -34.75 -3.87 -14.72
C LEU A 18 -34.59 -2.43 -14.21
N ASN A 19 -34.70 -2.22 -12.89
CA ASN A 19 -34.52 -0.91 -12.27
C ASN A 19 -33.09 -0.37 -12.44
N LEU A 20 -32.06 -1.20 -12.29
CA LEU A 20 -30.67 -0.76 -12.45
C LEU A 20 -30.33 -0.47 -13.92
N SER A 21 -30.75 -1.32 -14.86
CA SER A 21 -30.54 -1.06 -16.29
C SER A 21 -31.20 0.24 -16.73
N GLU A 22 -32.43 0.49 -16.30
CA GLU A 22 -33.16 1.71 -16.66
C GLU A 22 -32.49 2.96 -16.07
N LEU A 23 -31.97 2.88 -14.84
CA LEU A 23 -31.24 3.97 -14.21
C LEU A 23 -29.89 4.27 -14.90
N LEU A 24 -29.18 3.25 -15.37
CA LEU A 24 -27.92 3.43 -16.10
C LEU A 24 -28.14 3.95 -17.53
N GLU A 25 -29.20 3.51 -18.20
CA GLU A 25 -29.57 3.99 -19.54
C GLU A 25 -30.03 5.46 -19.52
N ASN A 26 -30.78 5.83 -18.49
CA ASN A 26 -31.38 7.17 -18.36
C ASN A 26 -30.60 8.08 -17.41
N LEU A 27 -29.27 7.95 -17.38
CA LEU A 27 -28.45 8.82 -16.55
C LEU A 27 -28.60 10.29 -16.97
N PRO A 28 -28.82 11.21 -16.01
CA PRO A 28 -28.86 12.62 -16.31
C PRO A 28 -27.49 13.11 -16.77
N LYS A 29 -27.47 14.13 -17.64
CA LYS A 29 -26.24 14.77 -18.13
C LYS A 29 -25.33 15.26 -17.00
N GLN A 30 -25.89 15.60 -15.86
CA GLN A 30 -25.16 15.96 -14.65
C GLN A 30 -25.49 14.95 -13.55
N LEU A 31 -24.48 14.21 -13.10
CA LEU A 31 -24.59 13.29 -11.97
C LEU A 31 -24.55 14.10 -10.66
N THR A 32 -25.72 14.36 -10.09
CA THR A 32 -25.83 15.00 -8.78
C THR A 32 -25.53 14.00 -7.65
N LYS A 33 -25.38 14.51 -6.43
CA LYS A 33 -25.13 13.66 -5.25
C LYS A 33 -26.27 12.65 -5.03
N GLU A 34 -27.51 13.10 -5.21
CA GLU A 34 -28.73 12.32 -5.00
C GLU A 34 -28.81 11.17 -6.02
N VAL A 35 -28.48 11.46 -7.28
CA VAL A 35 -28.43 10.44 -8.36
C VAL A 35 -27.37 9.39 -8.03
N LEU A 36 -26.17 9.80 -7.62
CA LEU A 36 -25.11 8.86 -7.24
C LEU A 36 -25.46 8.02 -6.01
N GLN A 37 -26.20 8.58 -5.05
CA GLN A 37 -26.69 7.83 -3.89
C GLN A 37 -27.74 6.78 -4.29
N GLN A 38 -28.65 7.14 -5.20
CA GLN A 38 -29.64 6.21 -5.74
C GLN A 38 -28.98 5.09 -6.55
N LEU A 39 -28.02 5.43 -7.42
CA LEU A 39 -27.24 4.45 -8.18
C LEU A 39 -26.49 3.50 -7.25
N ARG A 40 -25.82 4.03 -6.23
CA ARG A 40 -25.09 3.21 -5.26
C ARG A 40 -26.02 2.23 -4.54
N ALA A 41 -27.19 2.69 -4.10
CA ALA A 41 -28.18 1.81 -3.47
C ALA A 41 -28.67 0.72 -4.45
N ALA A 42 -28.99 1.11 -5.68
CA ALA A 42 -29.46 0.18 -6.71
C ALA A 42 -28.39 -0.88 -7.06
N VAL A 43 -27.12 -0.48 -7.20
CA VAL A 43 -26.02 -1.42 -7.47
C VAL A 43 -25.80 -2.38 -6.29
N LEU A 44 -25.84 -1.88 -5.05
CA LEU A 44 -25.68 -2.73 -3.84
C LEU A 44 -26.83 -3.72 -3.63
N GLU A 45 -28.03 -3.41 -4.11
CA GLU A 45 -29.20 -4.29 -4.03
C GLU A 45 -29.30 -5.30 -5.20
N CYS A 46 -28.51 -5.08 -6.25
CA CYS A 46 -28.43 -5.97 -7.40
C CYS A 46 -27.45 -7.11 -7.17
N ASP A 47 -27.76 -8.26 -7.76
CA ASP A 47 -26.84 -9.39 -7.79
C ASP A 47 -25.63 -9.01 -8.66
N PRO A 48 -24.39 -9.10 -8.16
CA PRO A 48 -23.19 -8.76 -8.92
C PRO A 48 -22.96 -9.66 -10.14
N GLU A 49 -23.72 -10.73 -10.40
CA GLU A 49 -23.66 -11.42 -11.70
C GLU A 49 -24.60 -10.83 -12.77
N LEU A 50 -25.47 -9.91 -12.37
CA LEU A 50 -26.57 -9.39 -13.19
C LEU A 50 -26.44 -7.89 -13.53
N ILE A 51 -25.33 -7.24 -13.18
CA ILE A 51 -25.14 -5.81 -13.46
C ILE A 51 -24.96 -5.63 -14.98
N PRO A 52 -25.77 -4.77 -15.61
CA PRO A 52 -25.67 -4.56 -17.04
C PRO A 52 -24.41 -3.78 -17.41
N GLN A 53 -23.73 -4.20 -18.47
CA GLN A 53 -22.57 -3.49 -19.02
C GLN A 53 -23.05 -2.21 -19.73
N GLN A 54 -22.67 -1.05 -19.18
CA GLN A 54 -23.09 0.27 -19.66
C GLN A 54 -21.87 1.20 -19.75
N GLU A 55 -21.21 1.20 -20.91
CA GLU A 55 -19.99 1.99 -21.17
C GLU A 55 -20.20 3.51 -20.97
N THR A 56 -21.37 4.03 -21.38
CA THR A 56 -21.73 5.45 -21.23
C THR A 56 -21.84 5.87 -19.76
N ALA A 57 -22.38 4.99 -18.91
CA ALA A 57 -22.49 5.23 -17.49
C ALA A 57 -21.11 5.23 -16.82
N VAL A 58 -20.26 4.25 -17.15
CA VAL A 58 -18.89 4.16 -16.65
C VAL A 58 -18.08 5.39 -17.06
N SER A 59 -18.17 5.80 -18.32
CA SER A 59 -17.54 7.03 -18.84
C SER A 59 -17.98 8.27 -18.06
N SER A 60 -19.28 8.40 -17.78
CA SER A 60 -19.83 9.54 -17.04
C SER A 60 -19.35 9.56 -15.59
N LEU A 61 -19.26 8.40 -14.94
CA LEU A 61 -18.72 8.28 -13.59
C LEU A 61 -17.22 8.61 -13.54
N LEU A 62 -16.43 8.14 -14.51
CA LEU A 62 -15.00 8.45 -14.61
C LEU A 62 -14.76 9.95 -14.73
N VAL A 63 -15.54 10.64 -15.57
CA VAL A 63 -15.47 12.10 -15.70
C VAL A 63 -15.71 12.79 -14.35
N VAL A 64 -16.70 12.34 -13.57
CA VAL A 64 -16.98 12.90 -12.24
C VAL A 64 -15.85 12.62 -11.25
N VAL A 65 -15.23 11.43 -11.29
CA VAL A 65 -14.11 11.09 -10.39
C VAL A 65 -12.87 11.92 -10.71
N LEU A 66 -12.60 12.16 -11.99
CA LEU A 66 -11.41 12.88 -12.46
C LEU A 66 -11.56 14.40 -12.43
N ASP A 67 -12.78 14.92 -12.40
CA ASP A 67 -13.04 16.36 -12.33
C ASP A 67 -12.64 16.95 -10.97
N GLU A 68 -11.54 17.69 -10.93
CA GLU A 68 -11.05 18.36 -9.72
C GLU A 68 -12.00 19.45 -9.20
N SER A 69 -12.86 20.00 -10.05
CA SER A 69 -13.87 20.99 -9.64
C SER A 69 -15.06 20.33 -8.93
N SER A 70 -15.19 19.00 -9.03
CA SER A 70 -16.24 18.24 -8.35
C SER A 70 -16.03 18.21 -6.83
N PRO A 71 -17.09 18.40 -6.02
CA PRO A 71 -17.00 18.25 -4.57
C PRO A 71 -16.44 16.88 -4.17
N PRO A 72 -15.57 16.78 -3.15
CA PRO A 72 -14.94 15.52 -2.75
C PRO A 72 -15.95 14.40 -2.47
N ALA A 73 -17.05 14.71 -1.78
CA ALA A 73 -18.10 13.74 -1.50
C ALA A 73 -18.75 13.17 -2.78
N ARG A 74 -18.87 13.99 -3.83
CA ARG A 74 -19.40 13.56 -5.13
C ARG A 74 -18.43 12.62 -5.84
N ARG A 75 -17.15 12.97 -5.85
CA ARG A 75 -16.07 12.14 -6.43
C ARG A 75 -15.99 10.77 -5.75
N HIS A 76 -16.04 10.73 -4.43
CA HIS A 76 -16.01 9.48 -3.66
C HIS A 76 -17.26 8.62 -3.91
N LEU A 77 -18.44 9.22 -4.01
CA LEU A 77 -19.66 8.47 -4.35
C LEU A 77 -19.56 7.87 -5.75
N ALA A 78 -19.09 8.64 -6.74
CA ALA A 78 -18.90 8.12 -8.10
C ALA A 78 -17.87 6.99 -8.16
N LEU A 79 -16.75 7.11 -7.43
CA LEU A 79 -15.75 6.04 -7.33
C LEU A 79 -16.33 4.79 -6.68
N SER A 80 -17.08 4.92 -5.57
CA SER A 80 -17.71 3.77 -4.91
C SER A 80 -18.73 3.06 -5.81
N VAL A 81 -19.46 3.80 -6.65
CA VAL A 81 -20.34 3.21 -7.66
C VAL A 81 -19.51 2.45 -8.70
N LEU A 82 -18.44 3.05 -9.25
CA LEU A 82 -17.54 2.38 -10.20
C LEU A 82 -16.93 1.10 -9.65
N GLU A 83 -16.44 1.13 -8.41
CA GLU A 83 -15.90 -0.05 -7.73
C GLU A 83 -16.95 -1.17 -7.62
N SER A 84 -18.21 -0.81 -7.41
CA SER A 84 -19.31 -1.77 -7.30
C SER A 84 -19.76 -2.33 -8.67
N LEU A 85 -19.43 -1.64 -9.78
CA LEU A 85 -19.65 -2.15 -11.14
C LEU A 85 -18.54 -3.13 -11.58
N CYS A 86 -17.39 -3.11 -10.91
CA CYS A 86 -16.32 -4.09 -11.11
C CYS A 86 -16.71 -5.43 -10.45
N PRO A 87 -16.36 -6.60 -11.02
CA PRO A 87 -15.44 -6.83 -12.15
C PRO A 87 -16.09 -6.86 -13.54
N GLN A 88 -17.41 -6.66 -13.65
CA GLN A 88 -18.15 -6.95 -14.90
C GLN A 88 -17.79 -6.05 -16.08
N TYR A 89 -17.26 -4.87 -15.80
CA TYR A 89 -16.79 -3.93 -16.80
C TYR A 89 -15.29 -3.71 -16.62
N GLY A 90 -14.50 -3.91 -17.68
CA GLY A 90 -13.05 -3.65 -17.67
C GLY A 90 -12.75 -2.16 -17.79
N LEU A 91 -11.96 -1.61 -16.87
CA LEU A 91 -11.61 -0.18 -16.85
C LEU A 91 -10.25 0.07 -17.49
N GLU A 92 -9.46 -0.96 -17.74
CA GLU A 92 -8.04 -0.87 -18.07
C GLU A 92 -7.80 -0.06 -19.35
N GLU A 93 -8.64 -0.24 -20.38
CA GLU A 93 -8.54 0.52 -21.64
C GLU A 93 -8.77 2.02 -21.41
N MET A 94 -9.79 2.37 -20.63
CA MET A 94 -10.18 3.77 -20.34
C MET A 94 -9.17 4.47 -19.42
N LEU A 95 -8.54 3.71 -18.53
CA LEU A 95 -7.58 4.22 -17.56
C LEU A 95 -6.17 4.36 -18.16
N LEU A 96 -5.79 3.53 -19.14
CA LEU A 96 -4.45 3.51 -19.71
C LEU A 96 -3.90 4.89 -20.14
N PRO A 97 -4.69 5.83 -20.70
CA PRO A 97 -4.20 7.17 -21.05
C PRO A 97 -3.85 8.05 -19.84
N LEU A 98 -4.41 7.78 -18.66
CA LEU A 98 -4.32 8.68 -17.48
C LEU A 98 -2.92 8.66 -16.83
N PRO A 99 -2.43 9.79 -16.29
CA PRO A 99 -1.16 9.84 -15.57
C PRO A 99 -1.18 8.99 -14.29
N PRO A 100 -0.03 8.51 -13.79
CA PRO A 100 0.06 7.66 -12.59
C PRO A 100 -0.65 8.23 -11.37
N GLN A 101 -0.61 9.55 -11.17
CA GLN A 101 -1.28 10.26 -10.07
C GLN A 101 -2.80 10.05 -10.07
N GLN A 102 -3.41 9.91 -11.24
CA GLN A 102 -4.85 9.67 -11.37
C GLN A 102 -5.17 8.18 -11.33
N LEU A 103 -4.26 7.33 -11.81
CA LEU A 103 -4.41 5.87 -11.74
C LEU A 103 -4.53 5.35 -10.30
N THR A 104 -3.86 6.00 -9.34
CA THR A 104 -3.93 5.61 -7.92
C THR A 104 -5.36 5.60 -7.36
N LEU A 105 -6.26 6.42 -7.92
CA LEU A 105 -7.67 6.46 -7.53
C LEU A 105 -8.42 5.16 -7.85
N PHE A 106 -7.92 4.36 -8.80
CA PHE A 106 -8.62 3.20 -9.34
C PHE A 106 -7.91 1.87 -9.03
N LEU A 107 -6.83 1.87 -8.25
CA LEU A 107 -6.06 0.65 -7.95
C LEU A 107 -6.90 -0.44 -7.28
N GLN A 108 -7.86 -0.07 -6.41
CA GLN A 108 -8.76 -1.02 -5.78
C GLN A 108 -9.75 -1.63 -6.78
N ALA A 109 -10.30 -0.82 -7.68
CA ALA A 109 -11.16 -1.29 -8.76
C ALA A 109 -10.40 -2.24 -9.71
N LEU A 110 -9.15 -1.91 -10.04
CA LEU A 110 -8.27 -2.76 -10.85
C LEU A 110 -7.95 -4.10 -10.16
N LEU A 111 -7.72 -4.10 -8.84
CA LEU A 111 -7.56 -5.35 -8.08
C LEU A 111 -8.82 -6.21 -8.15
N ALA A 112 -10.00 -5.60 -8.08
CA ALA A 112 -11.28 -6.31 -8.16
C ALA A 112 -11.56 -6.89 -9.55
N GLN A 113 -11.18 -6.18 -10.62
CA GLN A 113 -11.31 -6.65 -12.02
C GLN A 113 -10.45 -7.86 -12.33
N GLY A 114 -9.32 -8.00 -11.64
CA GLY A 114 -8.34 -9.02 -11.94
C GLY A 114 -7.43 -8.60 -13.10
N THR A 115 -6.89 -9.58 -13.81
CA THR A 115 -5.69 -9.38 -14.65
C THR A 115 -5.83 -9.98 -16.05
N ASP A 116 -7.03 -10.38 -16.44
CA ASP A 116 -7.28 -11.13 -17.68
C ASP A 116 -7.48 -10.20 -18.90
N SER A 117 -7.59 -8.90 -18.67
CA SER A 117 -7.72 -7.88 -19.73
C SER A 117 -6.45 -7.79 -20.58
N PRO A 118 -6.54 -7.68 -21.92
CA PRO A 118 -5.38 -7.49 -22.79
C PRO A 118 -4.64 -6.17 -22.51
N HIS A 119 -5.30 -5.18 -21.92
CA HIS A 119 -4.72 -3.88 -21.57
C HIS A 119 -4.00 -3.91 -20.22
N TYR A 120 -4.22 -4.94 -19.40
CA TYR A 120 -3.65 -5.04 -18.05
C TYR A 120 -2.13 -4.97 -18.06
N ARG A 121 -1.45 -5.68 -18.99
CA ARG A 121 0.02 -5.67 -19.06
C ARG A 121 0.58 -4.27 -19.35
N ALA A 122 -0.05 -3.53 -20.25
CA ALA A 122 0.38 -2.15 -20.56
C ALA A 122 0.16 -1.22 -19.36
N LEU A 123 -0.94 -1.40 -18.62
CA LEU A 123 -1.21 -0.65 -17.40
C LEU A 123 -0.18 -0.98 -16.30
N LEU A 124 0.12 -2.25 -16.09
CA LEU A 124 1.13 -2.71 -15.14
C LEU A 124 2.52 -2.15 -15.46
N ASP A 125 2.94 -2.17 -16.72
CA ASP A 125 4.22 -1.59 -17.14
C ASP A 125 4.28 -0.08 -16.89
N LYS A 126 3.18 0.64 -17.12
CA LYS A 126 3.07 2.07 -16.78
C LYS A 126 3.20 2.33 -15.27
N LEU A 127 2.59 1.47 -14.45
CA LEU A 127 2.70 1.55 -12.99
C LEU A 127 4.12 1.25 -12.51
N LEU A 128 4.78 0.21 -13.04
CA LEU A 128 6.18 -0.11 -12.74
C LEU A 128 7.12 1.03 -13.15
N SER A 129 6.87 1.66 -14.30
CA SER A 129 7.63 2.84 -14.75
C SER A 129 7.47 4.03 -13.80
N ALA A 130 6.28 4.19 -13.19
CA ALA A 130 6.05 5.23 -12.20
C ALA A 130 6.83 5.01 -10.89
N LEU A 131 7.20 3.77 -10.55
CA LEU A 131 8.07 3.49 -9.40
C LEU A 131 9.49 4.04 -9.63
N GLU A 132 9.98 3.94 -10.86
CA GLU A 132 11.35 4.32 -11.25
C GLU A 132 11.49 5.83 -11.51
N ASP A 133 10.42 6.49 -11.95
CA ASP A 133 10.44 7.91 -12.31
C ASP A 133 10.67 8.81 -11.09
N ALA A 134 11.73 9.62 -11.11
CA ALA A 134 12.06 10.57 -10.06
C ALA A 134 11.06 11.74 -9.95
N ALA A 135 10.31 12.04 -11.01
CA ALA A 135 9.27 13.07 -11.01
C ALA A 135 7.98 12.61 -10.31
N VAL A 136 7.78 11.31 -10.14
CA VAL A 136 6.61 10.74 -9.46
C VAL A 136 6.78 10.88 -7.95
N SER A 137 5.74 11.39 -7.28
CA SER A 137 5.76 11.63 -5.84
C SER A 137 5.81 10.33 -5.04
N ALA A 138 6.43 10.39 -3.86
CA ALA A 138 6.52 9.24 -2.94
C ALA A 138 5.13 8.67 -2.56
N THR A 139 4.09 9.52 -2.47
CA THR A 139 2.72 9.08 -2.25
C THR A 139 2.21 8.17 -3.37
N VAL A 140 2.46 8.52 -4.64
CA VAL A 140 2.07 7.68 -5.78
C VAL A 140 2.87 6.39 -5.78
N LYS A 141 4.19 6.47 -5.57
CA LYS A 141 5.05 5.27 -5.47
C LYS A 141 4.58 4.32 -4.39
N ARG A 142 4.12 4.84 -3.25
CA ARG A 142 3.54 4.05 -2.15
C ARG A 142 2.32 3.27 -2.61
N GLU A 143 1.32 3.95 -3.17
CA GLU A 143 0.08 3.31 -3.61
C GLU A 143 0.35 2.25 -4.69
N VAL A 144 1.23 2.57 -5.65
CA VAL A 144 1.62 1.65 -6.71
C VAL A 144 2.38 0.44 -6.15
N LEU A 145 3.33 0.64 -5.23
CA LEU A 145 4.06 -0.46 -4.60
C LEU A 145 3.12 -1.42 -3.86
N LEU A 146 2.16 -0.88 -3.11
CA LEU A 146 1.17 -1.69 -2.39
C LEU A 146 0.29 -2.47 -3.36
N TYR A 147 -0.16 -1.84 -4.44
CA TYR A 147 -0.92 -2.51 -5.50
C TYR A 147 -0.12 -3.63 -6.16
N VAL A 148 1.11 -3.35 -6.64
CA VAL A 148 1.96 -4.35 -7.31
C VAL A 148 2.28 -5.51 -6.36
N THR A 149 2.48 -5.22 -5.06
CA THR A 149 2.66 -6.28 -4.05
C THR A 149 1.43 -7.17 -3.95
N ARG A 150 0.22 -6.61 -3.92
CA ARG A 150 -1.02 -7.41 -3.90
C ARG A 150 -1.19 -8.26 -5.16
N VAL A 151 -0.86 -7.70 -6.33
CA VAL A 151 -0.85 -8.45 -7.60
C VAL A 151 0.12 -9.63 -7.52
N ALA A 152 1.33 -9.38 -7.01
CA ALA A 152 2.35 -10.40 -6.83
C ALA A 152 1.89 -11.51 -5.87
N GLU A 153 1.21 -11.18 -4.77
CA GLU A 153 0.70 -12.19 -3.85
C GLU A 153 -0.49 -12.98 -4.43
N ALA A 154 -1.29 -12.34 -5.29
CA ALA A 154 -2.45 -12.97 -5.90
C ALA A 154 -2.07 -13.96 -7.01
N ARG A 155 -1.13 -13.60 -7.91
CA ARG A 155 -0.62 -14.53 -8.93
C ARG A 155 0.89 -14.39 -9.15
N GLU A 156 1.59 -15.52 -9.08
CA GLU A 156 3.04 -15.56 -9.23
C GLU A 156 3.54 -15.37 -10.66
N ASP A 157 2.72 -15.72 -11.64
CA ASP A 157 3.04 -15.76 -13.08
C ASP A 157 2.93 -14.40 -13.79
N LEU A 158 2.28 -13.42 -13.17
CA LEU A 158 2.00 -12.11 -13.76
C LEU A 158 3.22 -11.18 -13.85
N LEU A 159 4.14 -11.31 -12.88
CA LEU A 159 5.34 -10.50 -12.85
C LEU A 159 6.49 -11.30 -13.46
N SER A 160 7.04 -10.79 -14.57
CA SER A 160 8.27 -11.33 -15.13
C SER A 160 9.45 -11.06 -14.19
N ARG A 161 10.57 -11.77 -14.39
CA ARG A 161 11.81 -11.51 -13.65
C ARG A 161 12.23 -10.04 -13.77
N GLU A 162 12.14 -9.47 -14.95
CA GLU A 162 12.46 -8.06 -15.19
C GLU A 162 11.57 -7.13 -14.35
N ASP A 163 10.26 -7.40 -14.30
CA ASP A 163 9.33 -6.60 -13.49
C ASP A 163 9.69 -6.63 -12.00
N VAL A 164 10.06 -7.80 -11.49
CA VAL A 164 10.47 -7.97 -10.09
C VAL A 164 11.78 -7.21 -9.82
N GLU A 165 12.76 -7.30 -10.73
CA GLU A 165 14.04 -6.59 -10.61
C GLU A 165 13.87 -5.07 -10.62
N ARG A 166 12.90 -4.55 -11.37
CA ARG A 166 12.54 -3.11 -11.35
C ARG A 166 12.14 -2.66 -9.95
N VAL A 167 11.34 -3.46 -9.24
CA VAL A 167 10.94 -3.17 -7.86
C VAL A 167 12.14 -3.29 -6.91
N PHE A 168 12.93 -4.37 -7.00
CA PHE A 168 14.10 -4.58 -6.14
C PHE A 168 15.09 -3.41 -6.17
N LYS A 169 15.33 -2.82 -7.34
CA LYS A 169 16.24 -1.67 -7.48
C LYS A 169 15.78 -0.43 -6.73
N GLN A 170 14.49 -0.31 -6.41
CA GLN A 170 13.96 0.87 -5.71
C GLN A 170 13.97 0.72 -4.18
N LEU A 171 13.76 -0.49 -3.66
CA LEU A 171 13.56 -0.72 -2.22
C LEU A 171 14.71 -0.20 -1.33
N PRO A 172 16.01 -0.38 -1.67
CA PRO A 172 17.11 0.07 -0.83
C PRO A 172 17.08 1.57 -0.53
N GLY A 173 16.86 2.38 -1.58
CA GLY A 173 16.78 3.84 -1.45
C GLY A 173 15.59 4.26 -0.59
N TRP A 174 14.42 3.65 -0.79
CA TRP A 174 13.24 4.01 0.00
C TRP A 174 13.31 3.54 1.46
N LEU A 175 14.09 2.50 1.77
CA LEU A 175 14.36 2.06 3.14
C LEU A 175 15.32 3.00 3.88
N LEU A 176 16.37 3.49 3.21
CA LEU A 176 17.46 4.20 3.88
C LEU A 176 17.46 5.73 3.65
N ASP A 177 17.00 6.21 2.51
CA ASP A 177 17.03 7.62 2.11
C ASP A 177 15.72 8.33 2.49
N CYS A 178 15.34 8.22 3.76
CA CYS A 178 14.10 8.78 4.28
C CYS A 178 14.36 10.01 5.18
N SER A 179 13.51 11.03 5.07
CA SER A 179 13.66 12.29 5.78
C SER A 179 13.62 12.14 7.31
N LEU A 180 14.57 12.76 8.00
CA LEU A 180 14.61 12.87 9.47
C LEU A 180 13.90 14.12 10.01
N PHE A 181 13.14 14.81 9.16
CA PHE A 181 12.40 16.01 9.53
C PHE A 181 10.95 15.92 9.04
N SER A 182 10.04 16.45 9.86
CA SER A 182 8.61 16.55 9.59
C SER A 182 8.20 18.01 9.43
N SER A 183 7.26 18.29 8.52
CA SER A 183 6.67 19.63 8.39
C SER A 183 5.24 19.55 7.85
N PRO A 184 4.30 20.36 8.35
CA PRO A 184 2.95 20.46 7.78
C PRO A 184 2.95 20.83 6.30
N ARG A 185 3.95 21.60 5.83
CA ARG A 185 4.04 22.01 4.41
C ARG A 185 4.40 20.85 3.48
N LEU A 186 5.04 19.81 4.01
CA LEU A 186 5.41 18.61 3.27
C LEU A 186 4.26 17.58 3.19
N LEU A 187 3.19 17.76 3.98
CA LEU A 187 1.95 16.98 3.85
C LEU A 187 1.17 17.31 2.57
N GLY A 188 1.33 18.56 2.09
CA GLY A 188 0.51 19.15 1.03
C GLY A 188 1.02 18.93 -0.40
N VAL A 189 2.13 18.23 -0.61
CA VAL A 189 2.54 17.77 -1.95
C VAL A 189 1.94 16.39 -2.26
N SER A 190 0.72 16.15 -1.78
CA SER A 190 -0.15 15.13 -2.36
C SER A 190 -0.86 15.76 -3.55
N SER A 191 -0.21 15.68 -4.71
CA SER A 191 -0.81 16.07 -5.99
C SER A 191 -1.86 15.03 -6.41
N VAL A 192 -3.07 15.18 -5.86
CA VAL A 192 -4.27 15.05 -6.72
C VAL A 192 -4.51 16.37 -7.46
N THR A 193 -3.77 17.43 -7.13
CA THR A 193 -3.82 18.74 -7.76
C THR A 193 -2.46 19.09 -8.35
N GLY A 194 -2.41 19.39 -9.64
CA GLY A 194 -1.26 20.05 -10.25
C GLY A 194 -1.02 21.45 -9.68
N PRO A 195 0.08 22.12 -10.02
CA PRO A 195 0.31 23.51 -9.62
C PRO A 195 -0.76 24.41 -10.27
N SER A 196 -1.65 24.97 -9.45
CA SER A 196 -2.57 26.03 -9.90
C SER A 196 -1.78 27.34 -10.06
N PRO A 197 -1.86 28.07 -11.20
CA PRO A 197 -1.12 29.30 -11.44
C PRO A 197 -1.63 30.53 -10.67
N SER A 198 -2.58 30.38 -9.74
CA SER A 198 -3.22 31.51 -9.06
C SER A 198 -3.27 31.33 -7.54
N ALA A 199 -2.11 31.28 -6.89
CA ALA A 199 -2.01 31.48 -5.44
C ALA A 199 -1.52 32.92 -5.16
N THR A 200 -2.40 33.90 -5.33
CA THR A 200 -2.23 35.22 -4.73
C THR A 200 -2.15 35.07 -3.21
N ALA A 201 -1.05 35.57 -2.63
CA ALA A 201 -0.80 35.57 -1.20
C ALA A 201 -1.94 36.29 -0.44
N VAL A 202 -2.80 35.52 0.25
CA VAL A 202 -3.77 36.07 1.18
C VAL A 202 -3.07 36.33 2.51
N THR A 203 -2.73 37.60 2.76
CA THR A 203 -2.29 38.11 4.05
C THR A 203 -3.46 38.14 5.03
N GLY A 204 -3.64 37.06 5.80
CA GLY A 204 -4.60 36.97 6.91
C GLY A 204 -3.88 36.78 8.25
N SER A 205 -3.96 37.78 9.12
CA SER A 205 -3.45 37.75 10.50
C SER A 205 -4.16 36.69 11.34
N SER A 206 -3.46 35.61 11.71
CA SER A 206 -3.86 34.70 12.80
C SER A 206 -2.76 34.65 13.86
N ARG A 207 -3.09 35.15 15.06
CA ARG A 207 -2.26 35.15 16.26
C ARG A 207 -2.28 33.76 16.92
N PHE A 208 -1.69 32.76 16.27
CA PHE A 208 -1.24 31.52 16.93
C PHE A 208 -0.24 30.78 16.04
N ARG A 209 0.92 31.40 15.75
CA ARG A 209 2.03 30.70 15.09
C ARG A 209 2.69 29.73 16.08
N ARG A 210 2.11 28.54 16.26
CA ARG A 210 2.93 27.36 16.55
C ARG A 210 3.79 27.15 15.31
N SER A 211 5.10 27.08 15.48
CA SER A 211 6.07 27.17 14.41
C SER A 211 5.82 26.16 13.28
N ASP A 212 5.56 26.66 12.07
CA ASP A 212 5.55 25.92 10.80
C ASP A 212 6.96 25.44 10.38
N SER A 213 7.94 25.47 11.29
CA SER A 213 9.32 25.06 11.04
C SER A 213 9.41 23.55 10.93
N ALA A 214 10.33 23.07 10.08
CA ALA A 214 10.71 21.66 10.07
C ALA A 214 11.08 21.21 11.50
N GLN A 215 10.56 20.06 11.92
CA GLN A 215 10.77 19.48 13.24
C GLN A 215 11.49 18.16 13.07
N ALA A 216 12.58 17.96 13.80
CA ALA A 216 13.26 16.67 13.78
C ALA A 216 12.31 15.58 14.28
N VAL A 217 12.40 14.40 13.67
CA VAL A 217 11.67 13.23 14.12
C VAL A 217 12.35 12.64 15.36
N SER A 218 11.60 11.88 16.16
CA SER A 218 12.10 11.27 17.38
C SER A 218 11.87 9.77 17.40
N GLU A 219 12.72 9.06 18.11
CA GLU A 219 12.52 7.69 18.53
C GLU A 219 11.32 7.56 19.47
N LEU A 220 10.84 6.33 19.72
CA LEU A 220 9.68 6.09 20.59
C LEU A 220 9.91 6.49 22.05
N ASP A 221 11.17 6.63 22.48
CA ASP A 221 11.56 7.15 23.80
C ASP A 221 11.60 8.70 23.86
N GLY A 222 11.32 9.37 22.73
CA GLY A 222 11.32 10.82 22.59
C GLY A 222 12.69 11.42 22.26
N VAL A 223 13.76 10.61 22.14
CA VAL A 223 15.08 11.08 21.72
C VAL A 223 15.04 11.42 20.22
N VAL A 224 15.65 12.53 19.82
CA VAL A 224 15.71 12.91 18.40
C VAL A 224 16.51 11.87 17.59
N SER A 225 15.91 11.35 16.51
CA SER A 225 16.55 10.41 15.60
C SER A 225 17.72 11.07 14.86
N GLN A 226 18.87 10.40 14.84
CA GLN A 226 20.11 10.96 14.25
C GLN A 226 20.55 10.28 12.96
N GLU A 227 20.14 9.02 12.74
CA GLU A 227 20.77 8.19 11.70
C GLU A 227 19.80 7.74 10.62
N THR A 228 18.69 7.10 10.98
CA THR A 228 17.80 6.47 10.01
C THR A 228 16.35 6.60 10.49
N PHE A 229 15.47 7.01 9.58
CA PHE A 229 14.03 6.97 9.83
C PHE A 229 13.54 5.52 9.64
N THR A 230 12.71 5.04 10.57
CA THR A 230 12.07 3.73 10.44
C THR A 230 10.59 3.79 10.82
N VAL A 231 9.91 2.63 10.75
CA VAL A 231 8.52 2.50 11.20
C VAL A 231 8.33 2.74 12.71
N LEU A 232 9.41 2.68 13.50
CA LEU A 232 9.41 3.00 14.92
C LEU A 232 9.85 4.44 15.19
N THR A 233 10.06 5.25 14.16
CA THR A 233 10.32 6.68 14.31
C THR A 233 9.00 7.45 14.41
N SER A 234 8.85 8.23 15.47
CA SER A 234 7.73 9.12 15.72
C SER A 234 7.95 10.49 15.07
N ALA A 235 6.97 10.90 14.26
CA ALA A 235 6.92 12.21 13.65
C ALA A 235 5.59 12.89 13.97
N LYS A 236 5.63 14.21 14.17
CA LYS A 236 4.40 15.01 14.32
C LYS A 236 3.56 15.02 13.04
N PHE A 237 4.24 14.99 11.89
CA PHE A 237 3.64 14.98 10.57
C PHE A 237 4.47 14.09 9.64
N TYR A 238 3.88 13.01 9.13
CA TYR A 238 4.60 12.10 8.24
C TYR A 238 4.61 12.61 6.80
N THR A 239 5.81 12.79 6.23
CA THR A 239 6.02 13.17 4.83
C THR A 239 5.76 11.98 3.88
N GLY A 240 5.65 12.23 2.57
CA GLY A 240 5.36 11.17 1.60
C GLY A 240 6.41 10.07 1.56
N ASP A 241 7.69 10.42 1.68
CA ASP A 241 8.81 9.47 1.76
C ASP A 241 8.82 8.67 3.07
N GLN A 242 8.41 9.27 4.18
CA GLN A 242 8.23 8.56 5.46
C GLN A 242 7.10 7.53 5.40
N TRP A 243 5.98 7.87 4.73
CA TRP A 243 4.92 6.90 4.45
C TRP A 243 5.36 5.80 3.49
N LEU A 244 6.16 6.14 2.49
CA LEU A 244 6.72 5.17 1.55
C LEU A 244 7.69 4.21 2.27
N ASN A 245 8.55 4.72 3.15
CA ASN A 245 9.45 3.92 3.98
C ASN A 245 8.67 2.87 4.80
N GLY A 246 7.62 3.30 5.49
CA GLY A 246 6.74 2.40 6.24
C GLY A 246 6.06 1.35 5.36
N ALA A 247 5.60 1.75 4.18
CA ALA A 247 5.01 0.81 3.22
C ALA A 247 6.04 -0.21 2.71
N VAL A 248 7.26 0.22 2.39
CA VAL A 248 8.34 -0.66 1.93
C VAL A 248 8.66 -1.70 3.00
N PHE A 249 8.83 -1.30 4.26
CA PHE A 249 9.03 -2.26 5.35
C PHE A 249 7.86 -3.26 5.44
N SER A 250 6.61 -2.80 5.31
CA SER A 250 5.43 -3.66 5.41
C SER A 250 5.32 -4.72 4.30
N VAL A 251 5.99 -4.52 3.16
CA VAL A 251 5.99 -5.47 2.04
C VAL A 251 7.35 -6.13 1.82
N LEU A 252 8.37 -5.78 2.60
CA LEU A 252 9.75 -6.21 2.39
C LEU A 252 9.88 -7.74 2.40
N GLY A 253 9.23 -8.42 3.36
CA GLY A 253 9.21 -9.88 3.43
C GLY A 253 8.55 -10.56 2.23
N VAL A 254 7.61 -9.91 1.55
CA VAL A 254 7.01 -10.43 0.29
C VAL A 254 8.04 -10.40 -0.83
N TRP A 255 8.73 -9.28 -0.98
CA TRP A 255 9.71 -9.08 -2.04
C TRP A 255 10.98 -9.90 -1.81
N LEU A 256 11.48 -10.01 -0.58
CA LEU A 256 12.65 -10.85 -0.28
C LEU A 256 12.37 -12.34 -0.48
N ARG A 257 11.16 -12.84 -0.16
CA ARG A 257 10.79 -14.23 -0.49
C ARG A 257 10.86 -14.50 -1.98
N ARG A 258 10.44 -13.53 -2.80
CA ARG A 258 10.59 -13.61 -4.27
C ARG A 258 12.05 -13.57 -4.69
N ALA A 259 12.86 -12.74 -4.06
CA ALA A 259 14.30 -12.70 -4.32
C ALA A 259 14.94 -14.07 -4.03
N VAL A 260 14.56 -14.73 -2.92
CA VAL A 260 15.03 -16.09 -2.57
C VAL A 260 14.62 -17.08 -3.66
N ALA A 261 13.34 -17.09 -4.05
CA ALA A 261 12.81 -17.99 -5.07
C ALA A 261 13.47 -17.79 -6.45
N LEU A 262 13.89 -16.56 -6.77
CA LEU A 262 14.55 -16.20 -8.02
C LEU A 262 16.09 -16.29 -7.94
N HIS A 263 16.65 -16.62 -6.77
CA HIS A 263 18.09 -16.52 -6.48
C HIS A 263 18.67 -15.15 -6.87
N TYR A 264 17.92 -14.07 -6.60
CA TYR A 264 18.34 -12.71 -6.87
C TYR A 264 19.19 -12.18 -5.72
N THR A 265 20.51 -12.26 -5.89
CA THR A 265 21.50 -11.82 -4.90
C THR A 265 22.07 -10.45 -5.28
N ASP A 266 21.42 -9.39 -4.82
CA ASP A 266 21.90 -8.02 -4.98
C ASP A 266 22.42 -7.47 -3.65
N GLU A 267 23.68 -7.04 -3.64
CA GLU A 267 24.36 -6.56 -2.43
C GLU A 267 23.66 -5.34 -1.82
N THR A 268 23.10 -4.45 -2.65
CA THR A 268 22.44 -3.23 -2.16
C THR A 268 21.12 -3.56 -1.46
N LEU A 269 20.35 -4.52 -2.00
CA LEU A 269 19.13 -5.03 -1.38
C LEU A 269 19.40 -5.74 -0.05
N VAL A 270 20.38 -6.64 -0.04
CA VAL A 270 20.79 -7.40 1.16
C VAL A 270 21.28 -6.44 2.25
N SER A 271 22.20 -5.53 1.90
CA SER A 271 22.79 -4.57 2.82
C SER A 271 21.75 -3.60 3.40
N ALA A 272 20.88 -3.04 2.55
CA ALA A 272 19.85 -2.11 3.01
C ALA A 272 18.81 -2.78 3.91
N SER A 273 18.34 -3.98 3.52
CA SER A 273 17.38 -4.74 4.33
C SER A 273 17.96 -5.11 5.69
N LYS A 274 19.21 -5.59 5.72
CA LYS A 274 19.93 -5.89 6.96
C LYS A 274 20.08 -4.65 7.84
N LYS A 275 20.62 -3.55 7.28
CA LYS A 275 20.87 -2.31 8.03
C LYS A 275 19.59 -1.76 8.65
N TYR A 276 18.51 -1.69 7.88
CA TYR A 276 17.21 -1.21 8.37
C TYR A 276 16.68 -2.10 9.51
N CYS A 277 16.76 -3.42 9.36
CA CYS A 277 16.32 -4.38 10.37
C CYS A 277 17.14 -4.33 11.66
N LEU A 278 18.47 -4.25 11.56
CA LEU A 278 19.35 -4.14 12.73
C LEU A 278 19.09 -2.84 13.51
N TYR A 279 18.86 -1.74 12.80
CA TYR A 279 18.46 -0.48 13.44
C TYR A 279 17.13 -0.61 14.20
N LEU A 280 16.14 -1.28 13.60
CA LEU A 280 14.87 -1.57 14.27
C LEU A 280 15.06 -2.42 15.54
N VAL A 281 15.96 -3.41 15.52
CA VAL A 281 16.28 -4.19 16.73
C VAL A 281 16.75 -3.27 17.85
N ASP A 282 17.68 -2.35 17.56
CA ASP A 282 18.18 -1.40 18.55
C ASP A 282 17.07 -0.48 19.08
N GLN A 283 16.14 -0.05 18.23
CA GLN A 283 14.98 0.74 18.63
C GLN A 283 14.02 -0.04 19.54
N THR A 284 13.92 -1.37 19.41
CA THR A 284 13.05 -2.19 20.28
C THR A 284 13.56 -2.33 21.71
N HIS A 285 14.85 -2.07 21.96
CA HIS A 285 15.41 -2.05 23.32
C HIS A 285 15.08 -0.76 24.09
N ARG A 286 14.56 0.26 23.41
CA ARG A 286 14.19 1.53 24.03
C ARG A 286 12.82 1.45 24.65
N LYS A 287 12.65 2.03 25.84
CA LYS A 287 11.36 2.08 26.52
C LYS A 287 10.50 3.18 25.88
N PRO A 288 9.34 2.84 25.29
CA PRO A 288 8.50 3.84 24.64
C PRO A 288 7.84 4.80 25.64
N VAL A 289 7.56 6.02 25.18
CA VAL A 289 6.80 7.03 25.91
C VAL A 289 5.34 6.60 26.04
N HIS A 290 4.75 6.08 24.96
CA HIS A 290 3.37 5.62 24.94
C HIS A 290 3.29 4.09 25.05
N PRO A 291 2.41 3.54 25.90
CA PRO A 291 2.32 2.10 26.11
C PRO A 291 1.82 1.36 24.86
N GLU A 292 1.02 1.99 23.99
CA GLU A 292 0.62 1.41 22.70
C GLU A 292 1.82 1.10 21.79
N ASP A 293 2.88 1.89 21.86
CA ASP A 293 4.07 1.71 21.02
C ASP A 293 4.86 0.45 21.40
N PHE A 294 4.71 -0.05 22.63
CA PHE A 294 5.32 -1.32 23.03
C PHE A 294 4.76 -2.48 22.21
N VAL A 295 3.45 -2.46 21.92
CA VAL A 295 2.83 -3.49 21.07
C VAL A 295 3.37 -3.40 19.64
N LEU A 296 3.53 -2.18 19.12
CA LEU A 296 4.10 -1.93 17.80
C LEU A 296 5.54 -2.44 17.69
N GLN A 297 6.41 -2.14 18.67
CA GLN A 297 7.78 -2.66 18.73
C GLN A 297 7.82 -4.19 18.63
N GLN A 298 6.95 -4.88 19.39
CA GLN A 298 6.87 -6.33 19.38
C GLN A 298 6.42 -6.90 18.02
N LEU A 299 5.47 -6.25 17.34
CA LEU A 299 5.03 -6.67 16.01
C LEU A 299 6.13 -6.44 14.97
N CYS A 300 6.82 -5.30 15.03
CA CYS A 300 7.94 -4.99 14.15
C CYS A 300 9.08 -6.00 14.35
N LEU A 301 9.36 -6.42 15.58
CA LEU A 301 10.40 -7.40 15.86
C LEU A 301 10.14 -8.76 15.20
N VAL A 302 8.89 -9.22 15.14
CA VAL A 302 8.52 -10.44 14.42
C VAL A 302 8.87 -10.33 12.93
N GLU A 303 8.52 -9.20 12.31
CA GLU A 303 8.79 -8.96 10.90
C GLU A 303 10.29 -8.79 10.63
N VAL A 304 11.02 -8.14 11.54
CA VAL A 304 12.48 -8.01 11.49
C VAL A 304 13.17 -9.36 11.51
N VAL A 305 12.78 -10.27 12.41
CA VAL A 305 13.39 -11.61 12.48
C VAL A 305 13.15 -12.40 11.19
N ARG A 306 11.93 -12.35 10.65
CA ARG A 306 11.60 -12.99 9.36
C ARG A 306 12.35 -12.37 8.18
N THR A 307 12.49 -11.05 8.19
CA THR A 307 13.25 -10.34 7.15
C THR A 307 14.72 -10.71 7.20
N LEU A 308 15.32 -10.75 8.40
CA LEU A 308 16.71 -11.15 8.61
C LEU A 308 16.96 -12.62 8.24
N ASP A 309 15.99 -13.50 8.49
CA ASP A 309 16.01 -14.89 8.01
C ASP A 309 16.13 -14.94 6.48
N LEU A 310 15.27 -14.21 5.77
CA LEU A 310 15.28 -14.15 4.30
C LEU A 310 16.58 -13.52 3.76
N VAL A 311 17.11 -12.49 4.43
CA VAL A 311 18.42 -11.90 4.11
C VAL A 311 19.53 -12.94 4.20
N CYS A 312 19.53 -13.78 5.24
CA CYS A 312 20.52 -14.84 5.42
C CYS A 312 20.33 -15.99 4.41
N GLN A 313 19.10 -16.30 4.02
CA GLN A 313 18.81 -17.26 2.94
C GLN A 313 19.28 -16.76 1.57
N LEU A 314 19.18 -15.46 1.31
CA LEU A 314 19.71 -14.83 0.09
C LEU A 314 21.23 -14.82 0.07
N ASP A 315 21.86 -14.49 1.19
CA ASP A 315 23.30 -14.38 1.32
C ASP A 315 23.77 -14.93 2.67
N SER A 316 24.30 -16.15 2.63
CA SER A 316 24.79 -16.85 3.82
C SER A 316 25.97 -16.15 4.49
N SER A 317 26.67 -15.23 3.80
CA SER A 317 27.76 -14.46 4.42
C SER A 317 27.27 -13.51 5.51
N GLN A 318 25.98 -13.21 5.55
CA GLN A 318 25.36 -12.36 6.58
C GLN A 318 25.08 -13.10 7.90
N VAL A 319 25.02 -14.44 7.88
CA VAL A 319 24.64 -15.27 9.04
C VAL A 319 25.48 -14.98 10.29
N PRO A 320 26.83 -14.89 10.25
CA PRO A 320 27.64 -14.73 11.46
C PRO A 320 27.35 -13.44 12.24
N GLU A 321 26.99 -12.36 11.55
CA GLU A 321 26.61 -11.10 12.19
C GLU A 321 25.17 -11.17 12.73
N VAL A 322 24.25 -11.63 11.88
CA VAL A 322 22.81 -11.67 12.19
C VAL A 322 22.51 -12.64 13.34
N ILE A 323 23.12 -13.83 13.36
CA ILE A 323 22.87 -14.84 14.38
C ILE A 323 23.21 -14.35 15.79
N LEU A 324 24.24 -13.51 15.94
CA LEU A 324 24.61 -12.92 17.24
C LEU A 324 23.54 -11.97 17.76
N VAL A 325 22.86 -11.24 16.87
CA VAL A 325 21.75 -10.35 17.22
C VAL A 325 20.51 -11.18 17.57
N ILE A 326 20.19 -12.20 16.78
CA ILE A 326 19.07 -13.11 17.02
C ILE A 326 19.24 -13.88 18.35
N GLN A 327 20.45 -14.37 18.67
CA GLN A 327 20.74 -15.01 19.95
C GLN A 327 20.55 -14.06 21.14
N ARG A 328 20.95 -12.78 21.02
CA ARG A 328 20.71 -11.79 22.08
C ARG A 328 19.21 -11.53 22.27
N LEU A 329 18.45 -11.44 21.17
CA LEU A 329 17.00 -11.30 21.22
C LEU A 329 16.31 -12.50 21.87
N ALA A 330 16.73 -13.72 21.52
CA ALA A 330 16.20 -14.95 22.12
C ALA A 330 16.50 -15.06 23.62
N ASN A 331 17.61 -14.50 24.10
CA ASN A 331 17.92 -14.48 25.53
C ASN A 331 17.30 -13.29 26.28
N SER A 332 16.58 -12.41 25.59
CA SER A 332 15.94 -11.25 26.20
C SER A 332 14.56 -11.56 26.78
N HIS A 333 14.14 -10.78 27.77
CA HIS A 333 12.79 -10.88 28.35
C HIS A 333 11.65 -10.47 27.39
N LEU A 334 11.95 -10.14 26.13
CA LEU A 334 10.97 -9.76 25.11
C LEU A 334 10.16 -10.95 24.59
N LEU A 335 10.55 -12.20 24.93
CA LEU A 335 9.91 -13.47 24.54
C LEU A 335 8.47 -13.73 25.06
N SER A 336 7.75 -12.70 25.51
CA SER A 336 6.38 -12.85 26.01
C SER A 336 5.35 -13.30 24.97
N ARG A 337 5.71 -13.30 23.67
CA ARG A 337 4.79 -13.59 22.56
C ARG A 337 5.20 -14.84 21.77
N VAL A 338 4.24 -15.76 21.65
CA VAL A 338 4.35 -17.00 20.84
C VAL A 338 4.82 -16.69 19.42
N THR A 339 4.33 -15.60 18.81
CA THR A 339 4.67 -15.20 17.43
C THR A 339 6.15 -14.85 17.22
N LEU A 340 6.79 -14.25 18.23
CA LEU A 340 8.23 -13.98 18.17
C LEU A 340 9.01 -15.28 18.34
N GLY A 341 8.57 -16.14 19.26
CA GLY A 341 9.13 -17.48 19.43
C GLY A 341 9.10 -18.29 18.13
N THR A 342 7.99 -18.27 17.39
CA THR A 342 7.89 -18.98 16.10
C THR A 342 8.85 -18.42 15.04
N ALA A 343 9.02 -17.09 14.96
CA ALA A 343 9.95 -16.49 14.00
C ALA A 343 11.41 -16.79 14.36
N LEU A 344 11.75 -16.78 15.66
CA LEU A 344 13.09 -17.16 16.13
C LEU A 344 13.40 -18.64 15.87
N LEU A 345 12.43 -19.53 16.12
CA LEU A 345 12.57 -20.95 15.83
C LEU A 345 12.80 -21.18 14.33
N GLU A 346 12.03 -20.52 13.47
CA GLU A 346 12.20 -20.58 12.02
C GLU A 346 13.60 -20.14 11.59
N PHE A 347 14.10 -19.01 12.12
CA PHE A 347 15.47 -18.55 11.87
C PHE A 347 16.52 -19.60 12.29
N PHE A 348 16.39 -20.17 13.50
CA PHE A 348 17.35 -21.17 13.99
C PHE A 348 17.25 -22.50 13.24
N LEU A 349 16.10 -22.85 12.65
CA LEU A 349 15.98 -24.03 11.80
C LEU A 349 16.71 -23.85 10.47
N HIS A 350 16.72 -22.64 9.91
CA HIS A 350 17.43 -22.34 8.67
C HIS A 350 18.93 -22.14 8.87
N HIS A 351 19.35 -21.45 9.94
CA HIS A 351 20.73 -20.96 10.11
C HIS A 351 21.43 -21.43 11.38
N GLY A 352 20.71 -22.09 12.30
CA GLY A 352 21.32 -22.66 13.47
C GLY A 352 22.19 -23.85 13.08
N GLU A 353 23.46 -23.84 13.46
CA GLU A 353 24.17 -25.11 13.63
C GLU A 353 23.41 -25.87 14.72
N PHE A 354 22.82 -27.03 14.41
CA PHE A 354 22.35 -27.93 15.47
C PHE A 354 23.54 -28.18 16.40
N PRO A 355 23.54 -27.69 17.65
CA PRO A 355 24.54 -28.14 18.58
C PRO A 355 24.25 -29.62 18.79
N ALA A 356 25.22 -30.49 18.54
CA ALA A 356 25.14 -31.93 18.81
C ALA A 356 25.00 -32.26 20.31
N THR A 357 24.51 -31.33 21.13
CA THR A 357 24.49 -31.37 22.60
C THR A 357 23.11 -31.08 23.19
N LEU A 358 22.04 -31.44 22.46
CA LEU A 358 20.73 -31.71 23.05
C LEU A 358 20.39 -33.21 22.90
N ALA A 359 21.28 -34.05 23.42
CA ALA A 359 21.04 -35.46 23.73
C ALA A 359 21.34 -35.70 25.22
#